data_AF-A0A812STY7-F1
#
_entry.id   AF-A0A812STY7-F1
#
_cell.length_a   1.000
_cell.length_b   1.000
_cell.length_c   1.000
_cell.angle_alpha   90.00
_cell.angle_beta   90.00
_cell.angle_gamma   90.00
#
_symmetry.space_group_name_H-M   'P 1'
#
loop_
_entity.id
_entity.type
_entity.pdbx_description
1 polymer ?
#
loop_
_entity_poly.entity_id
_entity_poly.type
_entity_poly.pdbx_seq_one_letter_code
_entity_poly.pdbx_strand_id
1 'polypeptide(L)'
;LAAPTGPPGRLVVGDRNVFRENVTVHLAMTEQGVTRIGNDCLLMVASHVAHDCVVADRVILTNNVMLAGHVTVGERAFLGGGSAVHQHCRVGRIAMVGGMARIVQDVLPFVTIDGDTGAVVGLNRVGLRRSGMSREEMAEIKEAYRIIYRSGESFADRLMMLSERFQEGPAAELEPFLRDTSRGYARERRSPPGGTIRVIDDAMD
;
A
#
# COMPACT_ATOMS: atom_id res chain seq x y z
N LEU A 1 18.63 15.46 -10.32
CA LEU A 1 19.05 14.86 -9.04
C LEU A 1 20.56 14.73 -9.10
N ALA A 2 21.31 15.46 -8.27
CA ALA A 2 22.76 15.29 -8.18
C ALA A 2 23.05 13.97 -7.45
N ALA A 3 24.05 13.21 -7.92
CA ALA A 3 24.54 12.05 -7.18
C ALA A 3 25.01 12.52 -5.79
N PRO A 4 24.71 11.77 -4.71
CA PRO A 4 25.13 12.17 -3.37
C PRO A 4 26.67 12.29 -3.33
N THR A 5 27.17 13.40 -2.81
CA THR A 5 28.60 13.75 -2.77
C THR A 5 29.29 13.34 -1.45
N GLY A 6 28.56 12.71 -0.53
CA GLY A 6 29.05 12.23 0.77
C GLY A 6 29.01 10.71 0.89
N PRO A 7 29.56 10.14 1.99
CA PRO A 7 29.48 8.71 2.24
C PRO A 7 28.01 8.28 2.39
N PRO A 8 27.66 7.05 1.96
CA PRO A 8 26.32 6.51 2.17
C PRO A 8 26.06 6.27 3.65
N GLY A 9 24.80 6.19 4.02
CA GLY A 9 24.37 5.80 5.35
C GLY A 9 24.46 4.29 5.58
N ARG A 10 23.62 3.79 6.47
CA ARG A 10 23.62 2.36 6.84
C ARG A 10 22.38 1.62 6.35
N LEU A 11 22.52 0.29 6.27
CA LEU A 11 21.42 -0.65 6.17
C LEU A 11 21.27 -1.36 7.52
N VAL A 12 20.04 -1.41 8.02
CA VAL A 12 19.68 -2.16 9.24
C VAL A 12 18.69 -3.24 8.86
N VAL A 13 19.02 -4.50 9.15
CA VAL A 13 18.18 -5.67 8.86
C VAL A 13 17.87 -6.36 10.19
N GLY A 14 16.59 -6.63 10.43
CA GLY A 14 16.13 -7.40 11.59
C GLY A 14 16.33 -8.91 11.42
N ASP A 15 15.58 -9.67 12.21
CA ASP A 15 15.79 -11.12 12.37
C ASP A 15 14.91 -11.95 11.42
N ARG A 16 15.39 -13.17 11.12
CA ARG A 16 14.64 -14.23 10.42
C ARG A 16 14.10 -13.84 9.04
N ASN A 17 14.75 -12.87 8.40
CA ASN A 17 14.45 -12.50 7.02
C ASN A 17 15.00 -13.54 6.04
N VAL A 18 14.26 -13.78 4.96
CA VAL A 18 14.68 -14.66 3.86
C VAL A 18 14.93 -13.81 2.63
N PHE A 19 16.20 -13.73 2.21
CA PHE A 19 16.62 -13.09 0.97
C PHE A 19 16.88 -14.17 -0.07
N ARG A 20 16.12 -14.13 -1.15
CA ARG A 20 16.28 -15.05 -2.28
C ARG A 20 17.36 -14.56 -3.25
N GLU A 21 17.56 -15.34 -4.29
CA GLU A 21 18.56 -15.16 -5.32
C GLU A 21 18.44 -13.77 -5.96
N ASN A 22 19.57 -13.07 -6.12
CA ASN A 22 19.67 -11.75 -6.74
C ASN A 22 18.87 -10.62 -6.08
N VAL A 23 18.46 -10.76 -4.81
CA VAL A 23 17.89 -9.64 -4.06
C VAL A 23 18.93 -8.54 -3.89
N THR A 24 18.52 -7.29 -4.11
CA THR A 24 19.38 -6.11 -3.91
C THR A 24 18.76 -5.18 -2.88
N VAL A 25 19.60 -4.71 -1.96
CA VAL A 25 19.22 -3.73 -0.93
C VAL A 25 20.28 -2.66 -0.87
N HIS A 26 19.90 -1.41 -1.09
CA HIS A 26 20.83 -0.30 -1.07
C HIS A 26 20.99 0.27 0.35
N LEU A 27 22.20 0.73 0.66
CA LEU A 27 22.44 1.62 1.79
C LEU A 27 21.62 2.90 1.63
N ALA A 28 21.38 3.60 2.75
CA ALA A 28 20.80 4.92 2.71
C ALA A 28 21.66 5.92 1.92
N MET A 29 21.01 6.93 1.35
CA MET A 29 21.66 7.87 0.43
C MET A 29 22.66 8.80 1.13
N THR A 30 22.40 9.12 2.40
CA THR A 30 23.21 10.06 3.19
C THR A 30 23.76 9.38 4.43
N GLU A 31 24.91 9.86 4.93
CA GLU A 31 25.61 9.31 6.09
C GLU A 31 24.72 9.12 7.34
N GLN A 32 23.76 10.02 7.57
CA GLN A 32 22.83 9.94 8.71
C GLN A 32 21.60 9.07 8.42
N GLY A 33 21.38 8.71 7.15
CA GLY A 33 20.23 7.94 6.69
C GLY A 33 20.31 6.46 7.05
N VAL A 34 19.14 5.82 7.02
CA VAL A 34 19.00 4.39 7.29
C VAL A 34 17.99 3.78 6.31
N THR A 35 18.43 2.81 5.50
CA THR A 35 17.53 1.83 4.90
C THR A 35 17.25 0.76 5.95
N ARG A 36 15.98 0.41 6.17
CA ARG A 36 15.58 -0.55 7.20
C ARG A 36 14.73 -1.68 6.62
N ILE A 37 15.06 -2.90 7.02
CA ILE A 37 14.21 -4.09 6.87
C ILE A 37 13.92 -4.64 8.26
N GLY A 38 12.65 -4.88 8.56
CA GLY A 38 12.17 -5.42 9.82
C GLY A 38 12.49 -6.90 10.00
N ASN A 39 11.58 -7.64 10.63
CA ASN A 39 11.71 -9.06 10.95
C ASN A 39 10.79 -9.93 10.11
N ASP A 40 11.15 -11.19 9.93
CA ASP A 40 10.31 -12.23 9.32
C ASP A 40 9.82 -11.88 7.89
N CYS A 41 10.57 -11.06 7.16
CA CYS A 41 10.25 -10.69 5.78
C CYS A 41 10.72 -11.77 4.79
N LEU A 42 9.99 -11.89 3.68
CA LEU A 42 10.39 -12.70 2.54
C LEU A 42 10.62 -11.78 1.34
N LEU A 43 11.89 -11.66 0.94
CA LEU A 43 12.29 -10.94 -0.27
C LEU A 43 12.63 -11.99 -1.32
N MET A 44 11.75 -12.16 -2.31
CA MET A 44 11.89 -13.17 -3.35
C MET A 44 12.80 -12.71 -4.49
N VAL A 45 13.00 -13.59 -5.47
CA VAL A 45 14.07 -13.49 -6.49
C VAL A 45 14.07 -12.14 -7.18
N ALA A 46 15.25 -11.52 -7.24
CA ALA A 46 15.47 -10.23 -7.91
C ALA A 46 14.56 -9.08 -7.44
N SER A 47 14.01 -9.16 -6.21
CA SER A 47 13.39 -8.00 -5.58
C SER A 47 14.44 -6.95 -5.20
N HIS A 48 14.03 -5.69 -5.24
CA HIS A 48 14.90 -4.53 -5.04
C HIS A 48 14.33 -3.59 -3.97
N VAL A 49 15.18 -3.20 -3.02
CA VAL A 49 14.91 -2.18 -2.01
C VAL A 49 15.94 -1.05 -2.16
N ALA A 50 15.49 0.11 -2.64
CA ALA A 50 16.36 1.27 -2.82
C ALA A 50 16.73 1.94 -1.49
N HIS A 51 17.51 3.01 -1.60
CA HIS A 51 18.01 3.80 -0.48
C HIS A 51 16.87 4.39 0.37
N ASP A 52 17.09 4.47 1.68
CA ASP A 52 16.22 5.13 2.66
C ASP A 52 14.80 4.52 2.74
N CYS A 53 14.60 3.32 2.21
CA CYS A 53 13.34 2.60 2.37
C CYS A 53 13.17 2.09 3.81
N VAL A 54 11.92 1.98 4.24
CA VAL A 54 11.54 1.36 5.51
C VAL A 54 10.57 0.22 5.23
N VAL A 55 11.04 -1.01 5.35
CA VAL A 55 10.22 -2.22 5.22
C VAL A 55 9.94 -2.77 6.62
N ALA A 56 8.68 -2.78 7.03
CA ALA A 56 8.24 -3.30 8.32
C ALA A 56 8.23 -4.83 8.37
N ASP A 57 7.79 -5.40 9.49
CA ASP A 57 7.82 -6.84 9.74
C ASP A 57 6.84 -7.63 8.86
N ARG A 58 7.21 -8.89 8.57
CA ARG A 58 6.37 -9.87 7.86
C ARG A 58 5.93 -9.42 6.47
N VAL A 59 6.69 -8.54 5.84
CA VAL A 59 6.44 -8.10 4.47
C VAL A 59 6.88 -9.18 3.48
N ILE A 60 6.09 -9.37 2.43
CA ILE A 60 6.43 -10.24 1.30
C ILE A 60 6.64 -9.38 0.06
N LEU A 61 7.87 -9.32 -0.42
CA LEU A 61 8.22 -8.80 -1.74
C LEU A 61 8.41 -9.99 -2.66
N THR A 62 7.48 -10.20 -3.60
CA THR A 62 7.60 -11.32 -4.54
C THR A 62 8.63 -11.02 -5.65
N ASN A 63 8.77 -11.94 -6.61
CA ASN A 63 9.82 -11.86 -7.62
C ASN A 63 9.78 -10.53 -8.38
N ASN A 64 10.95 -9.92 -8.59
CA ASN A 64 11.11 -8.67 -9.35
C ASN A 64 10.31 -7.46 -8.81
N VAL A 65 9.88 -7.47 -7.54
CA VAL A 65 9.30 -6.28 -6.92
C VAL A 65 10.37 -5.20 -6.78
N MET A 66 10.05 -3.95 -7.15
CA MET A 66 10.99 -2.83 -7.10
C MET A 66 10.46 -1.70 -6.22
N LEU A 67 11.15 -1.42 -5.11
CA LEU A 67 10.89 -0.25 -4.28
C LEU A 67 11.92 0.84 -4.64
N ALA A 68 11.45 2.00 -5.11
CA ALA A 68 12.30 3.17 -5.31
C ALA A 68 12.65 3.85 -3.97
N GLY A 69 13.49 4.89 -4.01
CA GLY A 69 14.02 5.53 -2.80
C GLY A 69 12.94 6.05 -1.86
N HIS A 70 13.20 6.02 -0.55
CA HIS A 70 12.28 6.54 0.48
C HIS A 70 10.88 5.91 0.50
N VAL A 71 10.73 4.67 0.02
CA VAL A 71 9.45 3.95 0.12
C VAL A 71 9.27 3.35 1.52
N THR A 72 8.07 3.50 2.08
CA THR A 72 7.69 2.83 3.34
C THR A 72 6.70 1.71 3.06
N VAL A 73 6.96 0.51 3.58
CA VAL A 73 6.08 -0.66 3.46
C VAL A 73 5.68 -1.12 4.85
N GLY A 74 4.38 -1.10 5.11
CA GLY A 74 3.76 -1.45 6.38
C GLY A 74 3.71 -2.95 6.63
N GLU A 75 3.50 -3.29 7.90
CA GLU A 75 3.57 -4.67 8.39
C GLU A 75 2.63 -5.62 7.62
N ARG A 76 3.07 -6.85 7.35
CA ARG A 76 2.26 -7.87 6.64
C ARG A 76 1.76 -7.44 5.24
N ALA A 77 2.30 -6.39 4.64
CA ALA A 77 1.99 -6.03 3.26
C ALA A 77 2.52 -7.09 2.30
N PHE A 78 1.77 -7.33 1.21
CA PHE A 78 2.13 -8.25 0.15
C PHE A 78 2.27 -7.50 -1.16
N LEU A 79 3.42 -7.61 -1.83
CA LEU A 79 3.67 -7.01 -3.13
C LEU A 79 3.85 -8.08 -4.20
N GLY A 80 2.92 -8.14 -5.14
CA GLY A 80 2.87 -9.11 -6.23
C GLY A 80 3.97 -8.91 -7.29
N GLY A 81 4.26 -9.97 -8.04
CA GLY A 81 5.52 -10.05 -8.80
C GLY A 81 5.63 -8.99 -9.87
N GLY A 82 6.79 -8.39 -10.02
CA GLY A 82 7.05 -7.31 -10.97
C GLY A 82 6.35 -5.98 -10.64
N SER A 83 5.69 -5.85 -9.48
CA SER A 83 5.14 -4.55 -9.06
C SER A 83 6.26 -3.57 -8.70
N ALA A 84 6.00 -2.29 -8.95
CA ALA A 84 6.95 -1.21 -8.73
C ALA A 84 6.33 -0.09 -7.90
N VAL A 85 7.07 0.42 -6.91
CA VAL A 85 6.64 1.50 -6.03
C VAL A 85 7.53 2.71 -6.23
N HIS A 86 6.93 3.82 -6.65
CA HIS A 86 7.62 5.07 -6.91
C HIS A 86 8.12 5.71 -5.61
N GLN A 87 9.20 6.50 -5.71
CA GLN A 87 9.86 7.10 -4.56
C GLN A 87 8.90 7.93 -3.70
N HIS A 88 9.11 7.90 -2.38
CA HIS A 88 8.27 8.54 -1.35
C HIS A 88 6.82 8.02 -1.25
N CYS A 89 6.43 6.96 -1.95
CA CYS A 89 5.12 6.34 -1.72
C CYS A 89 5.15 5.46 -0.46
N ARG A 90 3.98 5.31 0.16
CA ARG A 90 3.75 4.43 1.30
C ARG A 90 2.82 3.30 0.91
N VAL A 91 3.11 2.08 1.34
CA VAL A 91 2.22 0.92 1.23
C VAL A 91 1.78 0.56 2.64
N GLY A 92 0.49 0.71 2.94
CA GLY A 92 -0.07 0.47 4.26
C GLY A 92 0.00 -1.01 4.68
N ARG A 93 -0.13 -1.26 5.98
CA ARG A 93 -0.09 -2.63 6.51
C ARG A 93 -1.23 -3.49 5.97
N ILE A 94 -0.97 -4.79 5.82
CA ILE A 94 -1.93 -5.77 5.29
C ILE A 94 -2.46 -5.40 3.88
N ALA A 95 -1.89 -4.39 3.21
CA ALA A 95 -2.23 -4.09 1.84
C ALA A 95 -1.75 -5.23 0.92
N MET A 96 -2.49 -5.47 -0.16
CA MET A 96 -2.12 -6.42 -1.20
C MET A 96 -1.98 -5.70 -2.53
N VAL A 97 -0.76 -5.65 -3.05
CA VAL A 97 -0.47 -5.09 -4.37
C VAL A 97 -0.47 -6.21 -5.40
N GLY A 98 -1.28 -6.07 -6.45
CA GLY A 98 -1.32 -7.01 -7.57
C GLY A 98 0.01 -7.10 -8.31
N GLY A 99 0.25 -8.23 -8.99
CA GLY A 99 1.43 -8.38 -9.85
C GLY A 99 1.46 -7.33 -10.96
N MET A 100 2.65 -6.89 -11.33
CA MET A 100 2.91 -5.85 -12.34
C MET A 100 2.32 -4.47 -12.03
N ALA A 101 1.73 -4.26 -10.85
CA ALA A 101 1.15 -2.98 -10.47
C ALA A 101 2.21 -1.87 -10.45
N ARG A 102 1.82 -0.70 -10.98
CA ARG A 102 2.59 0.54 -10.90
C ARG A 102 2.01 1.44 -9.82
N ILE A 103 2.73 1.59 -8.71
CA ILE A 103 2.30 2.39 -7.57
C ILE A 103 2.99 3.76 -7.62
N VAL A 104 2.22 4.82 -7.91
CA VAL A 104 2.72 6.21 -7.99
C VAL A 104 2.17 7.12 -6.88
N GLN A 105 1.24 6.59 -6.09
CA GLN A 105 0.58 7.22 -4.94
C GLN A 105 0.52 6.22 -3.78
N ASP A 106 0.20 6.69 -2.58
CA ASP A 106 0.12 5.85 -1.40
C ASP A 106 -0.97 4.77 -1.54
N VAL A 107 -0.66 3.55 -1.11
CA VAL A 107 -1.61 2.46 -0.97
C VAL A 107 -2.06 2.41 0.48
N LEU A 108 -3.35 2.63 0.73
CA LEU A 108 -3.88 2.65 2.09
C LEU A 108 -3.76 1.27 2.78
N PRO A 109 -3.73 1.22 4.13
CA PRO A 109 -3.84 -0.03 4.87
C PRO A 109 -5.06 -0.86 4.45
N PHE A 110 -4.90 -2.19 4.53
CA PHE A 110 -5.95 -3.19 4.28
C PHE A 110 -6.56 -3.25 2.89
N VAL A 111 -6.13 -2.43 1.92
CA VAL A 111 -6.72 -2.44 0.57
C VAL A 111 -6.02 -3.43 -0.37
N THR A 112 -6.67 -3.74 -1.48
CA THR A 112 -6.09 -4.49 -2.60
C THR A 112 -5.96 -3.57 -3.82
N ILE A 113 -4.78 -3.56 -4.44
CA ILE A 113 -4.49 -2.85 -5.68
C ILE A 113 -4.55 -3.84 -6.84
N ASP A 114 -5.20 -3.43 -7.92
CA ASP A 114 -5.20 -4.12 -9.19
C ASP A 114 -3.84 -4.04 -9.89
N GLY A 115 -3.41 -5.17 -10.46
CA GLY A 115 -2.14 -5.27 -11.17
C GLY A 115 -2.07 -4.42 -12.44
N ASP A 116 -3.19 -4.32 -13.15
CA ASP A 116 -3.27 -3.64 -14.44
C ASP A 116 -3.47 -2.12 -14.26
N THR A 117 -4.55 -1.74 -13.57
CA THR A 117 -4.93 -0.34 -13.44
C THR A 117 -4.15 0.43 -12.36
N GLY A 118 -3.54 -0.26 -11.40
CA GLY A 118 -2.94 0.36 -10.21
C GLY A 118 -3.97 0.99 -9.26
N ALA A 119 -5.26 0.74 -9.48
CA ALA A 119 -6.36 1.27 -8.68
C ALA A 119 -6.76 0.30 -7.56
N VAL A 120 -7.38 0.85 -6.51
CA VAL A 120 -7.93 0.06 -5.40
C VAL A 120 -9.18 -0.69 -5.85
N VAL A 121 -9.22 -2.00 -5.68
CA VAL A 121 -10.39 -2.85 -6.04
C VAL A 121 -11.27 -3.23 -4.85
N GLY A 122 -10.81 -2.93 -3.63
CA GLY A 122 -11.52 -3.26 -2.41
C GLY A 122 -10.59 -3.52 -1.23
N LEU A 123 -11.13 -4.12 -0.19
CA LEU A 123 -10.37 -4.60 0.96
C LEU A 123 -9.66 -5.93 0.64
N ASN A 124 -8.47 -6.12 1.20
CA ASN A 124 -7.76 -7.39 1.25
C ASN A 124 -8.44 -8.36 2.22
N ARG A 125 -9.56 -8.94 1.77
CA ARG A 125 -10.36 -9.89 2.55
C ARG A 125 -9.59 -11.15 2.96
N VAL A 126 -8.55 -11.53 2.22
CA VAL A 126 -7.72 -12.70 2.58
C VAL A 126 -6.77 -12.32 3.72
N GLY A 127 -6.07 -11.20 3.60
CA GLY A 127 -5.18 -10.68 4.64
C GLY A 127 -5.91 -10.39 5.94
N LEU A 128 -7.08 -9.73 5.86
CA LEU A 128 -7.93 -9.45 7.03
C LEU A 128 -8.40 -10.73 7.73
N ARG A 129 -8.83 -11.75 6.99
CA ARG A 129 -9.24 -13.04 7.60
C ARG A 129 -8.09 -13.78 8.27
N ARG A 130 -6.85 -13.59 7.79
CA ARG A 130 -5.63 -14.22 8.34
C ARG A 130 -4.95 -13.38 9.42
N SER A 131 -5.38 -12.14 9.65
CA SER A 131 -4.72 -11.23 10.58
C SER A 131 -4.97 -11.58 12.04
N GLY A 132 -6.06 -12.31 12.32
CA GLY A 132 -6.57 -12.57 13.67
C GLY A 132 -7.56 -11.51 14.17
N MET A 133 -7.92 -10.52 13.35
CA MET A 133 -8.88 -9.47 13.72
C MET A 133 -10.29 -10.01 13.98
N SER A 134 -11.00 -9.37 14.90
CA SER A 134 -12.39 -9.66 15.21
C SER A 134 -13.32 -9.26 14.06
N ARG A 135 -14.59 -9.71 14.14
CA ARG A 135 -15.60 -9.33 13.14
C ARG A 135 -15.93 -7.85 13.21
N GLU A 136 -15.90 -7.30 14.42
CA GLU A 136 -16.17 -5.91 14.76
C GLU A 136 -15.07 -5.02 14.16
N GLU A 137 -13.79 -5.36 14.37
CA GLU A 137 -12.66 -4.63 13.76
C GLU A 137 -12.71 -4.66 12.22
N MET A 138 -13.04 -5.82 11.64
CA MET A 138 -13.21 -5.92 10.19
C MET A 138 -14.39 -5.11 9.66
N ALA A 139 -15.45 -4.94 10.46
CA ALA A 139 -16.60 -4.10 10.12
C ALA A 139 -16.24 -2.61 10.16
N GLU A 140 -15.49 -2.17 11.17
CA GLU A 140 -14.97 -0.80 11.29
C GLU A 140 -14.07 -0.43 10.10
N ILE A 141 -13.12 -1.31 9.74
CA ILE A 141 -12.26 -1.11 8.56
C ILE A 141 -13.11 -0.96 7.28
N LYS A 142 -14.18 -1.74 7.16
CA LYS A 142 -15.10 -1.66 6.02
C LYS A 142 -15.89 -0.36 6.00
N GLU A 143 -16.30 0.15 7.15
CA GLU A 143 -16.96 1.44 7.25
C GLU A 143 -16.01 2.58 6.89
N ALA A 144 -14.80 2.59 7.47
CA ALA A 144 -13.76 3.56 7.15
C ALA A 144 -13.42 3.58 5.65
N TYR A 145 -13.28 2.41 5.03
CA TYR A 145 -13.09 2.28 3.58
C TYR A 145 -14.21 2.96 2.77
N ARG A 146 -15.47 2.80 3.19
CA ARG A 146 -16.62 3.45 2.53
C ARG A 146 -16.57 4.96 2.68
N ILE A 147 -16.18 5.46 3.85
CA ILE A 147 -15.99 6.89 4.08
C ILE A 147 -14.93 7.45 3.11
N ILE A 148 -13.80 6.75 2.96
CA ILE A 148 -12.68 7.21 2.14
C ILE A 148 -13.03 7.22 0.64
N TYR A 149 -13.67 6.17 0.13
CA TYR A 149 -13.79 5.95 -1.31
C TYR A 149 -15.20 6.19 -1.88
N ARG A 150 -16.25 6.03 -1.06
CA ARG A 150 -17.65 5.90 -1.52
C ARG A 150 -18.63 6.89 -0.91
N SER A 151 -18.18 7.77 -0.02
CA SER A 151 -19.04 8.76 0.65
C SER A 151 -19.43 9.93 -0.25
N GLY A 152 -18.61 10.26 -1.26
CA GLY A 152 -18.78 11.48 -2.06
C GLY A 152 -18.30 12.76 -1.35
N GLU A 153 -17.87 12.65 -0.09
CA GLU A 153 -17.51 13.80 0.75
C GLU A 153 -16.18 14.45 0.35
N SER A 154 -15.95 15.67 0.84
CA SER A 154 -14.68 16.36 0.67
C SER A 154 -13.54 15.64 1.42
N PHE A 155 -12.28 15.99 1.10
CA PHE A 155 -11.14 15.41 1.81
C PHE A 155 -11.14 15.78 3.30
N ALA A 156 -11.48 17.03 3.64
CA ALA A 156 -11.54 17.49 5.02
C ALA A 156 -12.64 16.77 5.81
N ASP A 157 -13.82 16.60 5.22
CA ASP A 157 -14.94 15.91 5.87
C ASP A 157 -14.63 14.43 6.10
N ARG A 158 -13.93 13.77 5.15
CA ARG A 158 -13.47 12.39 5.35
C ARG A 158 -12.54 12.26 6.54
N LEU A 159 -11.57 13.16 6.69
CA LEU A 159 -10.65 13.14 7.84
C LEU A 159 -11.41 13.34 9.16
N MET A 160 -12.33 14.31 9.20
CA MET A 160 -13.17 14.57 10.37
C MET A 160 -14.00 13.33 10.73
N MET A 161 -14.74 12.77 9.77
CA MET A 161 -15.56 11.57 9.99
C MET A 161 -14.75 10.37 10.47
N LEU A 162 -13.54 10.17 9.91
CA LEU A 162 -12.66 9.09 10.36
C LEU A 162 -12.20 9.30 11.81
N SER A 163 -11.78 10.52 12.16
CA SER A 163 -11.31 10.85 13.51
C SER A 163 -12.40 10.76 14.59
N GLU A 164 -13.64 11.09 14.24
CA GLU A 164 -14.78 11.04 15.18
C GLU A 164 -15.27 9.62 15.40
N ARG A 165 -15.25 8.78 14.35
CA ARG A 165 -15.81 7.42 14.41
C ARG A 165 -14.82 6.37 14.87
N PHE A 166 -13.53 6.54 14.57
CA PHE A 166 -12.50 5.53 14.82
C PHE A 166 -11.39 6.12 15.68
N GLN A 167 -11.59 6.09 17.00
CA GLN A 167 -10.60 6.58 17.96
C GLN A 167 -9.61 5.49 18.38
N GLU A 168 -10.07 4.23 18.38
CA GLU A 168 -9.30 3.06 18.75
C GLU A 168 -9.43 1.95 17.70
N GLY A 169 -8.66 0.88 17.88
CA GLY A 169 -8.70 -0.29 17.01
C GLY A 169 -7.99 -0.08 15.66
N PRO A 170 -8.05 -1.09 14.78
CA PRO A 170 -7.33 -1.09 13.51
C PRO A 170 -7.73 0.02 12.54
N ALA A 171 -8.98 0.48 12.58
CA ALA A 171 -9.47 1.50 11.65
C ALA A 171 -8.94 2.91 11.98
N ALA A 172 -8.57 3.16 13.24
CA ALA A 172 -8.07 4.46 13.70
C ALA A 172 -6.80 4.92 12.97
N GLU A 173 -5.98 4.00 12.44
CA GLU A 173 -4.76 4.35 11.71
C GLU A 173 -5.02 4.95 10.31
N LEU A 174 -6.22 4.77 9.76
CA LEU A 174 -6.53 5.21 8.40
C LEU A 174 -6.58 6.73 8.30
N GLU A 175 -7.01 7.42 9.35
CA GLU A 175 -7.05 8.88 9.41
C GLU A 175 -5.64 9.50 9.33
N PRO A 176 -4.69 9.20 10.24
CA PRO A 176 -3.36 9.79 10.18
C PRO A 176 -2.62 9.34 8.92
N PHE A 177 -2.82 8.10 8.46
CA PHE A 177 -2.25 7.66 7.20
C PHE A 177 -2.74 8.53 6.03
N LEU A 178 -4.04 8.84 5.98
CA LEU A 178 -4.62 9.67 4.93
C LEU A 178 -4.17 11.14 5.03
N ARG A 179 -4.09 11.68 6.24
CA ARG A 179 -3.66 13.05 6.52
C ARG A 179 -2.22 13.31 6.09
N ASP A 180 -1.32 12.37 6.39
CA ASP A 180 0.13 12.53 6.18
C ASP A 180 0.59 12.18 4.76
N THR A 181 -0.33 12.12 3.79
CA THR A 181 0.03 11.78 2.41
C THR A 181 0.73 12.94 1.70
N SER A 182 1.93 12.66 1.16
CA SER A 182 2.70 13.61 0.35
C SER A 182 2.47 13.43 -1.15
N ARG A 183 2.03 12.25 -1.59
CA ARG A 183 1.81 11.89 -3.00
C ARG A 183 0.33 11.70 -3.36
N GLY A 184 -0.56 11.95 -2.40
CA GLY A 184 -1.94 11.48 -2.47
C GLY A 184 -2.02 9.96 -2.36
N TYR A 185 -3.23 9.43 -2.48
CA TYR A 185 -3.51 8.01 -2.31
C TYR A 185 -4.18 7.42 -3.55
N ALA A 186 -3.93 6.14 -3.79
CA ALA A 186 -4.49 5.39 -4.90
C ALA A 186 -6.02 5.44 -4.89
N ARG A 187 -6.62 5.74 -6.05
CA ARG A 187 -8.07 5.86 -6.22
C ARG A 187 -8.72 4.49 -6.34
N GLU A 188 -9.98 4.38 -5.88
CA GLU A 188 -10.80 3.20 -6.14
C GLU A 188 -11.08 3.07 -7.64
N ARG A 189 -10.95 1.85 -8.16
CA ARG A 189 -11.39 1.50 -9.50
C ARG A 189 -12.89 1.74 -9.58
N ARG A 190 -13.27 2.86 -10.17
CA ARG A 190 -14.66 3.07 -10.58
C ARG A 190 -14.86 2.32 -11.88
N SER A 191 -15.80 1.39 -11.92
CA SER A 191 -16.45 1.11 -13.20
C SER A 191 -16.97 2.45 -13.73
N PRO A 192 -16.86 2.73 -15.04
CA PRO A 192 -17.67 3.80 -15.63
C PRO A 192 -19.09 3.64 -15.09
N PRO A 193 -19.82 4.73 -14.74
CA PRO A 193 -21.25 4.59 -14.48
C PRO A 193 -21.79 3.76 -15.64
N GLY A 194 -22.35 2.59 -15.34
CA GLY A 194 -22.84 1.69 -16.37
C GLY A 194 -23.70 2.55 -17.28
N GLY A 195 -23.29 2.73 -18.53
CA GLY A 195 -24.14 3.33 -19.53
C GLY A 195 -25.32 2.40 -19.61
N THR A 196 -26.40 2.73 -18.90
CA THR A 196 -27.67 2.04 -19.04
C THR A 196 -28.16 2.42 -20.43
N ILE A 197 -27.63 1.79 -21.46
CA ILE A 197 -28.31 1.72 -22.75
C ILE A 197 -29.56 0.91 -22.42
N ARG A 198 -30.66 1.61 -22.13
CA ARG A 198 -31.98 1.01 -22.19
C ARG A 198 -32.20 0.70 -23.66
N VAL A 199 -32.06 -0.57 -24.02
CA VAL A 199 -32.64 -1.04 -25.27
C VAL A 199 -34.15 -0.88 -25.08
N ILE A 200 -34.71 0.14 -25.71
CA ILE A 200 -36.15 0.28 -25.84
C ILE A 200 -36.51 -0.74 -26.91
N ASP A 201 -37.07 -1.88 -26.51
CA ASP A 201 -37.82 -2.71 -27.45
C ASP A 201 -39.06 -1.91 -27.83
N ASP A 202 -38.97 -1.16 -28.93
CA ASP A 202 -40.15 -0.68 -29.62
C ASP A 202 -40.89 -1.94 -30.09
N ALA A 203 -41.94 -2.27 -29.34
CA ALA A 203 -42.97 -3.19 -29.78
C ALA A 203 -43.41 -2.74 -31.18
N MET A 204 -43.07 -3.52 -32.19
CA MET A 204 -43.77 -3.48 -33.47
C MET A 204 -45.11 -4.18 -33.28
N ASP A 205 -46.16 -3.47 -33.71
CA ASP A 205 -47.55 -3.90 -33.83
C ASP A 205 -47.74 -5.30 -34.43
#